data_AF-E0X6J3-F1
#
_entry.id   AF-E0X6J3-F1
#
_cell.length_a   1.000
_cell.length_b   1.000
_cell.length_c   1.000
_cell.angle_alpha   90.00
_cell.angle_beta   90.00
_cell.angle_gamma   90.00
#
_symmetry.space_group_name_H-M   'P 1'
#
loop_
_entity.id
_entity.type
_entity.pdbx_description
1 polymer ?
#
loop_
_entity_poly.entity_id
_entity_poly.type
_entity_poly.pdbx_seq_one_letter_code
_entity_poly.pdbx_strand_id
1 'polypeptide(L)'
;LPDDVMSVGVVVDAAWGGSQLGEQPAEDFFRDQLAMTNRTASMLESGDLLEAPRVIRDWSYTSQRLVGDVYILVGDAACFI
;
A
#
# COMPACT_ATOMS: atom_id res chain seq x y z
N LEU A 1 -4.73 16.23 -0.80
CA LEU A 1 -5.94 15.84 -1.57
C LEU A 1 -7.00 16.92 -1.33
N PRO A 2 -8.00 17.09 -2.20
CA PRO A 2 -9.20 17.87 -1.89
C PRO A 2 -9.80 17.45 -0.53
N ASP A 3 -10.56 18.34 0.10
CA ASP A 3 -11.10 18.13 1.46
C ASP A 3 -12.05 16.93 1.57
N ASP A 4 -12.66 16.53 0.45
CA ASP A 4 -13.61 15.41 0.32
C ASP A 4 -12.97 14.13 -0.26
N VAL A 5 -11.63 14.10 -0.42
CA VAL A 5 -10.91 12.96 -1.02
C VAL A 5 -9.89 12.39 -0.03
N MET A 6 -9.97 11.08 0.21
CA MET A 6 -9.06 10.34 1.06
C MET A 6 -8.33 9.24 0.28
N SER A 7 -7.03 9.08 0.53
CA SER A 7 -6.27 7.91 0.08
C SER A 7 -6.40 6.80 1.14
N VAL A 8 -6.81 5.61 0.70
CA VAL A 8 -7.04 4.45 1.56
C VAL A 8 -6.20 3.29 1.02
N GLY A 9 -5.46 2.62 1.90
CA GLY A 9 -4.64 1.47 1.57
C GLY A 9 -4.82 0.35 2.58
N VAL A 10 -4.61 -0.88 2.12
CA VAL A 10 -4.55 -2.08 2.96
C VAL A 10 -3.13 -2.64 2.87
N VAL A 11 -2.47 -2.78 4.01
CA VAL A 11 -1.13 -3.39 4.11
C VAL A 11 -1.28 -4.79 4.68
N VAL A 12 -0.78 -5.79 3.95
CA VAL A 12 -0.89 -7.21 4.28
C VAL A 12 0.48 -7.88 4.18
N ASP A 13 0.59 -9.10 4.70
CA ASP A 13 1.79 -9.92 4.47
C ASP A 13 2.05 -10.10 2.96
N ALA A 14 3.30 -9.92 2.53
CA ALA A 14 3.65 -9.89 1.11
C ALA A 14 3.50 -11.26 0.42
N ALA A 15 3.82 -12.35 1.13
CA ALA A 15 3.75 -13.69 0.57
C ALA A 15 2.28 -14.13 0.43
N TRP A 16 1.50 -13.93 1.48
CA TRP A 16 0.07 -14.23 1.50
C TRP A 16 -0.73 -13.33 0.57
N GLY A 17 -0.55 -12.00 0.64
CA GLY A 17 -1.25 -11.07 -0.25
C GLY A 17 -0.91 -11.31 -1.72
N GLY A 18 0.34 -11.69 -2.00
CA GLY A 18 0.77 -12.08 -3.34
C GLY A 18 0.07 -13.34 -3.87
N SER A 19 -0.27 -14.31 -3.03
CA SER A 19 -1.02 -15.50 -3.47
C SER A 19 -2.48 -15.17 -3.76
N GLN A 20 -3.13 -14.34 -2.92
CA GLN A 20 -4.53 -13.94 -3.10
C GLN A 20 -4.73 -13.10 -4.37
N LEU A 21 -3.82 -12.17 -4.65
CA LEU A 21 -3.88 -11.34 -5.87
C LEU A 21 -3.66 -12.13 -7.17
N GLY A 22 -3.19 -13.39 -7.08
CA GLY A 22 -3.15 -14.30 -8.23
C GLY A 22 -4.49 -14.99 -8.53
N GLU A 23 -5.41 -14.97 -7.58
CA GLU A 23 -6.69 -15.71 -7.63
C GLU A 23 -7.89 -14.79 -7.92
N GLN A 24 -7.78 -13.49 -7.62
CA GLN A 24 -8.86 -12.51 -7.83
C GLN A 24 -8.34 -11.13 -8.25
N PRO A 25 -9.19 -10.28 -8.86
CA PRO A 25 -8.86 -8.89 -9.16
C PRO A 25 -8.47 -8.09 -7.91
N ALA A 26 -7.56 -7.13 -8.08
CA ALA A 26 -7.07 -6.29 -6.99
C ALA A 26 -8.17 -5.46 -6.31
N GLU A 27 -9.20 -5.05 -7.07
CA GLU A 27 -10.34 -4.31 -6.50
C GLU A 27 -11.17 -5.18 -5.55
N ASP A 28 -11.49 -6.41 -5.97
CA ASP A 28 -12.24 -7.35 -5.13
C ASP A 28 -11.44 -7.66 -3.86
N PHE A 29 -10.14 -7.94 -4.00
CA PHE A 29 -9.26 -8.18 -2.85
C PHE A 29 -9.24 -7.00 -1.88
N PHE A 30 -9.09 -5.78 -2.40
CA PHE A 30 -9.11 -4.56 -1.58
C PHE A 30 -10.44 -4.39 -0.83
N ARG A 31 -11.59 -4.64 -1.49
CA ARG A 31 -12.92 -4.58 -0.88
C ARG A 31 -13.09 -5.64 0.21
N ASP A 32 -12.64 -6.87 -0.03
CA ASP A 32 -12.68 -7.95 0.95
C ASP A 32 -11.86 -7.60 2.20
N GLN A 33 -10.63 -7.08 2.02
CA GLN A 33 -9.80 -6.68 3.14
C GLN A 33 -10.38 -5.48 3.92
N LEU A 34 -10.96 -4.50 3.22
CA LEU A 34 -11.66 -3.39 3.88
C LEU A 34 -12.87 -3.88 4.69
N ALA A 35 -13.65 -4.82 4.16
CA ALA A 35 -14.82 -5.36 4.86
C ALA A 35 -14.46 -6.06 6.18
N MET A 36 -13.23 -6.54 6.33
CA MET A 36 -12.72 -7.10 7.59
C MET A 36 -12.46 -6.04 8.67
N THR A 37 -12.45 -4.75 8.32
CA THR A 37 -12.16 -3.64 9.22
C THR A 37 -13.44 -2.95 9.70
N ASN A 38 -14.03 -3.42 10.80
CA ASN A 38 -15.31 -2.92 11.33
C ASN A 38 -15.44 -1.38 11.31
N ARG A 39 -14.49 -0.68 11.94
CA ARG A 39 -14.56 0.78 12.08
C ARG A 39 -14.29 1.51 10.77
N THR A 40 -13.25 1.12 10.03
CA THR A 40 -12.85 1.81 8.81
C THR A 40 -13.88 1.59 7.70
N ALA A 41 -14.41 0.38 7.55
CA ALA A 41 -15.50 0.12 6.61
C ALA A 41 -16.71 1.02 6.87
N SER A 42 -17.13 1.16 8.15
CA SER A 42 -18.21 2.08 8.53
C SER A 42 -17.90 3.55 8.24
N MET A 43 -16.64 3.97 8.34
CA MET A 43 -16.25 5.34 8.00
C MET A 43 -16.29 5.62 6.49
N LEU A 44 -16.11 4.59 5.67
CA LEU A 44 -16.05 4.69 4.21
C LEU A 44 -17.38 4.35 3.52
N GLU A 45 -18.40 3.93 4.26
CA GLU A 45 -19.68 3.43 3.72
C GLU A 45 -20.39 4.40 2.78
N SER A 46 -20.32 5.72 3.06
CA SER A 46 -20.92 6.76 2.22
C SER A 46 -19.97 7.34 1.17
N GLY A 47 -18.76 6.80 1.04
CA GLY A 47 -17.75 7.27 0.09
C GLY A 47 -17.79 6.51 -1.22
N ASP A 48 -17.48 7.19 -2.32
CA ASP A 48 -17.30 6.58 -3.63
C ASP A 48 -15.84 6.21 -3.87
N LEU A 49 -15.60 5.03 -4.46
CA LEU A 49 -14.27 4.66 -4.92
C LEU A 49 -13.94 5.44 -6.20
N LEU A 50 -13.11 6.48 -6.08
CA LEU A 50 -12.77 7.37 -7.19
C LEU A 50 -11.73 6.79 -8.17
N GLU A 51 -10.85 5.91 -7.69
CA GLU A 51 -9.81 5.25 -8.48
C GLU A 51 -9.70 3.77 -8.12
N ALA A 52 -9.36 2.94 -9.11
CA ALA A 52 -9.07 1.53 -8.89
C ALA A 52 -7.82 1.35 -8.00
N PRO A 53 -7.80 0.35 -7.09
CA PRO A 53 -6.65 0.11 -6.23
C PRO A 53 -5.38 -0.23 -7.01
N ARG A 54 -4.24 0.26 -6.52
CA ARG A 54 -2.92 -0.04 -7.07
C ARG A 54 -2.17 -0.96 -6.11
N VAL A 55 -1.57 -2.02 -6.63
CA VAL A 55 -0.76 -2.96 -5.84
C VAL A 55 0.69 -2.54 -5.91
N ILE A 56 1.31 -2.36 -4.74
CA ILE A 56 2.73 -2.05 -4.60
C ILE A 56 3.34 -3.04 -3.61
N ARG A 57 4.56 -3.51 -3.88
CA ARG A 57 5.33 -4.31 -2.94
C ARG A 57 6.16 -3.37 -2.07
N ASP A 58 5.73 -3.22 -0.82
CA ASP A 58 6.27 -2.27 0.13
C ASP A 58 7.16 -2.98 1.14
N TRP A 59 8.40 -3.27 0.74
CA TRP A 59 9.34 -4.04 1.57
C TRP A 59 10.29 -3.13 2.32
N SER A 60 10.50 -3.39 3.61
CA SER A 60 11.56 -2.74 4.37
C SER A 60 12.94 -3.18 3.86
N TYR A 61 13.85 -2.23 3.65
CA TYR A 61 15.23 -2.53 3.28
C TYR A 61 16.21 -1.43 3.71
N THR A 62 17.50 -1.74 3.65
CA THR A 62 18.58 -0.77 3.83
C THR A 62 19.70 -1.07 2.84
N SER A 63 20.14 -0.04 2.12
CA SER A 63 21.31 -0.13 1.25
C SER A 63 22.57 -0.40 2.07
N GLN A 64 23.44 -1.31 1.60
CA GLN A 64 24.67 -1.67 2.31
C GLN A 64 25.66 -0.49 2.43
N ARG A 65 25.58 0.48 1.52
CA ARG A 65 26.40 1.69 1.52
C ARG A 65 25.55 2.90 1.15
N LEU A 66 25.47 3.88 2.04
CA LEU A 66 24.67 5.10 1.87
C LEU A 66 25.46 6.26 1.26
N VAL A 67 26.78 6.28 1.46
CA VAL A 67 27.68 7.32 0.96
C VAL A 67 28.94 6.70 0.36
N GLY A 68 29.48 7.34 -0.66
CA GLY A 68 30.81 7.07 -1.20
C GLY A 68 31.50 8.39 -1.57
N ASP A 69 32.72 8.31 -2.07
CA ASP A 69 33.60 9.47 -2.26
C ASP A 69 32.99 10.62 -3.10
N VAL A 70 32.05 10.29 -4.00
CA VAL A 70 31.41 11.24 -4.92
C VAL A 70 29.89 11.04 -5.03
N TYR A 71 29.27 10.31 -4.09
CA TYR A 71 27.81 10.13 -4.10
C TYR A 71 27.20 9.94 -2.71
N ILE A 72 25.91 10.22 -2.62
CA ILE A 72 25.06 9.94 -1.47
C ILE A 72 23.72 9.37 -1.96
N LEU A 73 23.17 8.40 -1.24
CA LEU A 73 21.81 7.90 -1.41
C LEU A 73 20.87 8.63 -0.45
N VAL A 74 19.68 9.01 -0.90
CA VAL A 74 18.67 9.74 -0.13
C VAL A 74 17.28 9.16 -0.35
N GLY A 75 16.40 9.31 0.66
CA GLY A 75 15.03 8.75 0.63
C GLY A 75 15.03 7.24 0.44
N ASP A 76 14.06 6.73 -0.33
CA ASP A 76 13.92 5.29 -0.59
C ASP A 76 15.17 4.70 -1.25
N ALA A 77 15.95 5.47 -2.03
CA ALA A 77 17.21 4.96 -2.58
C ALA A 77 18.22 4.55 -1.49
N ALA A 78 18.13 5.15 -0.30
CA ALA A 78 18.94 4.80 0.86
C ALA A 78 18.32 3.64 1.66
N CYS A 79 17.07 3.78 2.08
CA CYS A 79 16.36 2.79 2.90
C CYS A 79 14.86 3.07 2.89
N PHE A 80 14.08 2.03 3.12
CA PHE A 80 12.64 2.10 3.33
C PHE A 80 12.27 1.27 4.56
N ILE A 81 11.35 1.77 5.39
CA ILE A 81 10.93 1.12 6.64
C ILE A 81 9.56 0.51 6.44
#